data_AF-A0A7G8FVT8-F1
#
_entry.id   AF-A0A7G8FVT8-F1
#
_cell.length_a   1.000
_cell.length_b   1.000
_cell.length_c   1.000
_cell.angle_alpha   90.00
_cell.angle_beta   90.00
_cell.angle_gamma   90.00
#
_symmetry.space_group_name_H-M   'P 1'
#
loop_
_entity.id
_entity.type
_entity.pdbx_description
1 polymer ?
#
loop_
_entity_poly.entity_id
_entity_poly.type
_entity_poly.pdbx_seq_one_letter_code
_entity_poly.pdbx_strand_id
1 'polypeptide(L)' 'MLKLQRILPFFSVFFLASTTALTAHAGSATVQSVDQDVAINRAMGKVPEGKTVTDTSCQDTQAGGIGGETLYRCTVTWD' A
#
# COMPACT_ATOMS: atom_id res chain seq x y z
N MET A 1 -24.12 -55.19 -17.66
CA MET A 1 -22.90 -54.39 -17.91
C MET A 1 -23.25 -53.23 -18.86
N LEU A 2 -23.73 -52.10 -18.34
CA LEU A 2 -23.92 -50.89 -19.16
C LEU A 2 -22.59 -50.11 -19.15
N LYS A 3 -21.94 -50.04 -20.31
CA LYS A 3 -20.84 -49.10 -20.58
C LYS A 3 -21.41 -47.68 -20.65
N LEU A 4 -21.26 -46.91 -19.58
CA LEU A 4 -21.53 -45.47 -19.55
C LEU A 4 -20.21 -44.68 -19.54
N GLN A 5 -19.25 -45.07 -20.38
CA GLN A 5 -18.10 -44.24 -20.74
C GLN A 5 -18.54 -43.18 -21.75
N ARG A 6 -19.15 -42.09 -21.28
CA ARG A 6 -19.29 -40.85 -22.06
C ARG A 6 -19.77 -39.69 -21.19
N ILE A 7 -19.03 -39.38 -20.14
CA ILE A 7 -19.20 -38.10 -19.45
C ILE A 7 -17.92 -37.31 -19.65
N LEU A 8 -17.97 -36.51 -20.71
CA LEU A 8 -17.35 -35.19 -20.89
C LEU A 8 -15.89 -35.01 -20.42
N PRO A 9 -14.92 -34.81 -21.33
CA PRO A 9 -13.71 -34.09 -20.99
C PRO A 9 -14.04 -32.58 -20.94
N PHE A 10 -14.75 -32.14 -19.90
CA PHE A 10 -15.03 -30.70 -19.68
C PHE A 10 -14.38 -30.15 -18.41
N PHE A 11 -13.49 -30.91 -17.76
CA PHE A 11 -12.79 -30.47 -16.54
C PHE A 11 -11.37 -29.94 -16.77
N SER A 12 -10.96 -29.70 -18.02
CA SER A 12 -9.56 -29.39 -18.35
C SER A 12 -9.24 -27.91 -18.61
N VAL A 13 -10.21 -27.00 -18.52
CA VAL A 13 -10.01 -25.58 -18.90
C VAL A 13 -10.30 -24.59 -17.75
N PHE A 14 -10.22 -25.04 -16.49
CA PHE A 14 -10.36 -24.14 -15.34
C PHE A 14 -9.03 -23.85 -14.61
N PHE A 15 -7.89 -24.08 -15.27
CA PHE A 15 -6.55 -23.87 -14.69
C PHE A 15 -5.80 -22.64 -15.22
N LEU A 16 -6.39 -21.86 -16.13
CA LEU A 16 -5.72 -20.70 -16.76
C LEU A 16 -6.21 -19.33 -16.25
N ALA A 17 -7.06 -19.29 -15.22
CA ALA A 17 -7.62 -18.05 -14.70
C ALA A 17 -6.87 -17.46 -13.48
N SER A 18 -5.76 -18.04 -13.03
CA SER A 18 -4.87 -17.38 -12.06
C SER A 18 -3.96 -16.41 -12.81
N THR A 19 -4.58 -15.36 -13.35
CA THR A 19 -3.87 -14.14 -13.72
C THR A 19 -3.06 -13.71 -12.51
N THR A 20 -1.77 -13.52 -12.73
CA THR A 20 -0.81 -13.01 -11.76
C THR A 20 -1.37 -11.73 -11.16
N ALA A 21 -1.91 -11.83 -9.94
CA ALA A 21 -2.00 -10.68 -9.06
C ALA A 21 -0.57 -10.27 -8.74
N LEU A 22 0.05 -9.54 -9.66
CA LEU A 22 1.28 -8.82 -9.43
C LEU A 22 0.98 -7.91 -8.25
N THR A 23 1.48 -8.30 -7.10
CA THR A 23 1.43 -7.53 -5.87
C THR A 23 2.03 -6.17 -6.18
N ALA A 24 1.21 -5.12 -6.21
CA ALA A 24 1.71 -3.76 -6.17
C ALA A 24 2.49 -3.63 -4.85
N HIS A 25 3.82 -3.72 -4.93
CA HIS A 25 4.68 -3.43 -3.78
C HIS A 25 4.73 -1.91 -3.61
N ALA A 26 3.64 -1.36 -3.09
CA ALA A 26 3.57 0.01 -2.65
C ALA A 26 4.61 0.20 -1.54
N GLY A 27 5.56 1.10 -1.76
CA GLY A 27 6.51 1.54 -0.73
C GLY A 27 5.90 2.66 0.10
N SER A 28 6.36 2.83 1.33
CA SER A 28 5.96 3.98 2.15
C SER A 28 7.08 4.44 3.08
N ALA A 29 7.03 5.72 3.45
CA ALA A 29 7.90 6.32 4.45
C ALA A 29 7.09 7.20 5.39
N THR A 30 7.32 7.02 6.69
CA THR A 30 6.69 7.83 7.73
C THR A 30 7.74 8.67 8.45
N VAL A 31 7.48 9.97 8.60
CA VAL A 31 8.33 10.92 9.33
C VAL A 31 7.47 11.73 10.29
N GLN A 32 8.04 12.06 11.45
CA GLN A 32 7.42 12.94 12.43
C GLN A 32 8.18 14.27 12.57
N SER A 33 7.45 15.37 12.75
CA SER A 33 8.01 16.68 13.07
C SER A 33 6.98 17.57 13.77
N VAL A 34 7.43 18.63 14.44
CA VAL A 34 6.58 19.69 15.00
C VAL A 34 5.97 20.60 13.92
N ASP A 35 6.44 20.47 12.68
CA ASP A 35 5.95 21.19 11.51
C ASP A 35 5.50 20.17 10.45
N GLN A 36 4.24 20.32 9.99
CA GLN A 36 3.64 19.37 9.06
C GLN A 36 4.35 19.36 7.70
N ASP A 37 4.72 20.52 7.17
CA ASP A 37 5.38 20.63 5.86
C ASP A 37 6.78 20.04 5.92
N VAL A 38 7.49 20.20 7.03
CA VAL A 38 8.78 19.55 7.26
C VAL A 38 8.62 18.03 7.31
N ALA A 39 7.59 17.50 7.98
CA ALA A 39 7.33 16.07 8.03
C ALA A 39 7.02 15.51 6.63
N ILE A 40 6.16 16.19 5.86
CA ILE A 40 5.82 15.80 4.48
C ILE A 40 7.08 15.82 3.60
N ASN A 41 7.82 16.92 3.57
CA ASN A 41 8.99 17.07 2.69
C ASN A 41 10.08 16.03 3.00
N ARG A 42 10.29 15.71 4.29
CA ARG A 42 11.22 14.66 4.69
C ARG A 42 10.75 13.26 4.29
N ALA A 43 9.45 12.97 4.37
CA ALA A 43 8.88 11.71 3.91
C ALA A 43 8.94 11.60 2.37
N MET A 44 8.61 12.68 1.65
CA MET A 44 8.75 12.79 0.20
C MET A 44 10.20 12.56 -0.26
N GLY A 45 11.19 13.08 0.49
CA GLY A 45 12.60 12.84 0.21
C GLY A 45 13.07 11.39 0.40
N LYS A 46 12.20 10.49 0.88
CA LYS A 46 12.45 9.04 0.94
C LYS A 46 11.88 8.28 -0.25
N VAL A 47 11.07 8.93 -1.09
CA VAL A 47 10.54 8.33 -2.31
C VAL A 47 11.70 8.07 -3.28
N PRO A 48 11.93 6.83 -3.74
CA PRO A 48 12.97 6.54 -4.71
C PRO A 48 12.71 7.25 -6.04
N GLU A 49 13.77 7.57 -6.77
CA GLU A 49 13.65 8.13 -8.11
C GLU A 49 12.84 7.19 -9.04
N GLY A 50 11.98 7.78 -9.87
CA GLY A 50 11.11 7.06 -10.79
C GLY A 50 9.86 6.43 -10.17
N LYS A 51 9.66 6.55 -8.85
CA LYS A 51 8.42 6.14 -8.18
C LYS A 51 7.38 7.26 -8.19
N THR A 52 6.11 6.87 -8.24
CA THR A 52 4.99 7.83 -8.24
C THR A 52 4.33 7.81 -6.88
N VAL A 53 4.23 8.98 -6.24
CA VAL A 53 3.48 9.12 -4.98
C VAL A 53 2.00 8.90 -5.26
N THR A 54 1.40 7.99 -4.51
CA THR A 54 -0.01 7.60 -4.64
C THR A 54 -0.87 8.08 -3.48
N ASP A 55 -0.26 8.29 -2.30
CA ASP A 55 -0.94 8.85 -1.14
C ASP A 55 0.01 9.66 -0.26
N THR A 56 -0.54 10.64 0.43
CA THR A 56 0.13 11.36 1.51
C THR A 56 -0.88 11.64 2.61
N SER A 57 -0.62 11.10 3.81
CA SER A 57 -1.51 11.23 4.97
C SER A 57 -0.75 11.72 6.18
N CYS A 58 -1.37 12.58 6.97
CA CYS A 58 -0.78 13.13 8.20
C CYS A 58 -1.74 12.92 9.38
N GLN A 59 -1.17 12.58 10.53
CA GLN A 59 -1.88 12.53 11.80
C GLN A 59 -1.19 13.48 12.77
N ASP A 60 -1.98 14.29 13.47
CA ASP A 60 -1.53 15.13 14.56
C ASP A 60 -1.61 14.36 15.89
N THR A 61 -0.63 14.60 16.75
CA THR A 61 -0.59 14.05 18.11
C THR A 61 -0.12 15.13 19.07
N GLN A 62 -0.84 15.32 20.16
CA GLN A 62 -0.44 16.25 21.22
C GLN A 62 0.58 15.56 22.12
N ALA A 63 1.83 15.99 22.09
CA ALA A 63 2.87 15.50 22.99
C ALA A 63 2.86 16.31 24.29
N GLY A 64 2.55 15.66 25.41
CA GLY A 64 2.57 16.28 26.74
C GLY A 64 1.22 16.72 27.32
N GLY A 65 0.11 16.41 26.66
CA GLY A 65 -1.24 16.71 27.17
C GLY A 65 -1.72 18.13 26.82
N ILE A 66 -2.60 18.71 27.65
CA ILE A 66 -3.19 20.03 27.40
C ILE A 66 -2.09 21.10 27.45
N GLY A 67 -1.84 21.77 26.32
CA GLY A 67 -0.76 22.76 26.16
C GLY A 67 0.58 22.18 25.71
N GLY A 68 0.61 20.88 25.37
CA GLY A 68 1.77 20.22 24.76
C GLY A 68 2.04 20.64 23.32
N GLU A 69 3.18 20.22 22.77
CA GLU A 69 3.50 20.49 21.36
C GLU A 69 2.68 19.59 20.44
N THR A 70 2.25 20.14 19.30
CA THR A 70 1.60 19.34 18.25
C THR A 70 2.69 18.67 17.41
N LEU A 71 2.67 17.35 17.36
CA LEU A 71 3.52 16.53 16.49
C LEU A 71 2.72 16.03 15.30
N TYR A 72 3.22 16.30 14.10
CA TYR A 72 2.69 15.80 12.85
C TYR A 72 3.47 14.57 12.42
N ARG A 73 2.79 13.43 12.31
CA ARG A 73 3.32 12.19 11.76
C ARG A 73 2.73 11.98 10.37
N CYS A 74 3.55 12.21 9.35
CA CYS A 74 3.13 12.11 7.95
C CYS A 74 3.72 10.87 7.30
N THR A 75 2.90 10.17 6.51
CA THR A 75 3.27 9.00 5.72
C THR A 75 3.05 9.31 4.25
N VAL A 76 4.06 9.04 3.42
CA VAL A 76 3.98 9.10 1.95
C VAL A 76 4.03 7.68 1.43
N THR A 77 3.12 7.34 0.52
CA THR A 77 3.03 6.03 -0.14
C THR A 77 3.29 6.20 -1.63
N TRP A 78 3.98 5.25 -2.25
CA TRP A 78 4.32 5.28 -3.67
C TRP A 78 4.31 3.91 -4.32
N ASP A 79 4.11 3.87 -5.64
CA ASP A 79 4.18 2.68 -6.49
C ASP A 79 5.32 2.77 -7.51
#